data_AF-A0A924J4T5-F1
#
_entry.id   AF-A0A924J4T5-F1
#
_cell.length_a   1.000
_cell.length_b   1.000
_cell.length_c   1.000
_cell.angle_alpha   90.00
_cell.angle_beta   90.00
_cell.angle_gamma   90.00
#
_symmetry.space_group_name_H-M   'P 1'
#
loop_
_entity.id
_entity.type
_entity.pdbx_description
1 polymer ?
#
loop_
_entity_poly.entity_id
_entity_poly.type
_entity_poly.pdbx_seq_one_letter_code
_entity_poly.pdbx_strand_id
1 'polypeptide(L)'
;MRHLTAAVLAGAVSLFAPTAEAQLASAPALPLGRTVDGTLTRSGPALNERGRFQVFRLDVKPGTRYSIVMRADDFDSFLSVARQVDGLTDYLASDDDGASNSNARLRWTPKDAGAYYLVAQSLKADGAGNFTLRIDTMPAVINTPPRTLALGVPLTGELAETDPAVAGTGSYYDLYKITARKGQRLSIEMSAADIDAFVGIGRMLGDSLDILDTDDDGGGAKNARLRYTVKDDGTYIIRAQALDVGSTGSYRITVSETVVRPSVSVNLASGVAVSGTIVEGDEEADDGTLFDGYRITVRTGETVTITMRSATLDSYLVLGELTDGNFTTIESDDDGAGNNNARIEHTFDRAGEYLIRANVVGTSTTGAYTIRVDRGAAARKPRRS
;
A
#
# COMPACT_ATOMS: atom_id res chain seq x y z
N MET A 1 -51.04 -59.09 46.45
CA MET A 1 -51.96 -57.98 46.84
C MET A 1 -51.24 -57.09 47.85
N ARG A 2 -51.48 -55.75 47.85
CA ARG A 2 -51.02 -54.74 48.84
C ARG A 2 -49.48 -54.46 48.82
N HIS A 3 -49.02 -53.20 48.60
CA HIS A 3 -48.69 -52.09 49.55
C HIS A 3 -47.50 -52.40 50.49
N LEU A 4 -46.49 -51.55 50.78
CA LEU A 4 -46.15 -50.12 50.47
C LEU A 4 -44.71 -50.05 49.85
N THR A 5 -44.09 -48.97 49.31
CA THR A 5 -44.34 -47.50 49.15
C THR A 5 -43.50 -46.54 50.05
N ALA A 6 -42.49 -45.88 49.42
CA ALA A 6 -41.83 -44.58 49.70
C ALA A 6 -40.81 -44.33 50.85
N ALA A 7 -39.56 -44.01 50.47
CA ALA A 7 -38.71 -42.85 50.87
C ALA A 7 -37.51 -42.75 49.87
N VAL A 8 -37.12 -41.67 49.18
CA VAL A 8 -36.87 -40.22 49.52
C VAL A 8 -35.49 -40.07 50.21
N LEU A 9 -34.53 -39.22 49.79
CA LEU A 9 -34.59 -37.84 49.26
C LEU A 9 -33.52 -37.49 48.17
N ALA A 10 -33.67 -36.29 47.59
CA ALA A 10 -32.85 -35.50 46.66
C ALA A 10 -31.31 -35.41 46.91
N GLY A 11 -30.51 -34.90 45.97
CA GLY A 11 -30.84 -34.46 44.59
C GLY A 11 -29.70 -33.71 43.87
N ALA A 12 -29.99 -33.24 42.65
CA ALA A 12 -29.03 -32.57 41.78
C ALA A 12 -29.19 -31.05 41.77
N VAL A 13 -28.10 -30.31 42.04
CA VAL A 13 -28.04 -28.86 41.84
C VAL A 13 -27.68 -28.61 40.37
N SER A 14 -28.66 -28.21 39.56
CA SER A 14 -28.42 -27.78 38.19
C SER A 14 -27.89 -26.35 38.16
N LEU A 15 -26.58 -26.18 37.99
CA LEU A 15 -25.95 -24.88 37.79
C LEU A 15 -26.32 -24.32 36.40
N PHE A 16 -27.36 -23.50 36.34
CA PHE A 16 -27.67 -22.73 35.15
C PHE A 16 -26.57 -21.70 34.87
N ALA A 17 -25.96 -21.77 33.70
CA ALA A 17 -25.22 -20.63 33.17
C ALA A 17 -26.18 -19.45 32.95
N PRO A 18 -25.78 -18.20 33.22
CA PRO A 18 -26.63 -17.04 32.95
C PRO A 18 -26.93 -16.92 31.45
N THR A 19 -28.12 -16.43 31.10
CA THR A 19 -28.43 -16.07 29.71
C THR A 19 -27.55 -14.91 29.25
N ALA A 20 -27.37 -14.75 27.95
CA ALA A 20 -26.61 -13.62 27.38
C ALA A 20 -27.16 -12.27 27.87
N GLU A 21 -28.49 -12.14 27.97
CA GLU A 21 -29.18 -10.97 28.55
C GLU A 21 -28.76 -10.70 30.00
N ALA A 22 -28.70 -11.74 30.85
CA ALA A 22 -28.27 -11.61 32.24
C ALA A 22 -26.77 -11.22 32.34
N GLN A 23 -25.92 -11.79 31.49
CA GLN A 23 -24.51 -11.41 31.41
C GLN A 23 -24.36 -9.95 30.98
N LEU A 24 -25.07 -9.50 29.94
CA LEU A 24 -25.08 -8.11 29.46
C LEU A 24 -25.67 -7.13 30.50
N ALA A 25 -26.70 -7.52 31.25
CA ALA A 25 -27.27 -6.72 32.31
C ALA A 25 -26.33 -6.56 33.52
N SER A 26 -25.51 -7.57 33.79
CA SER A 26 -24.49 -7.58 34.86
C SER A 26 -23.16 -6.93 34.47
N ALA A 27 -22.96 -6.58 33.19
CA ALA A 27 -21.67 -6.15 32.66
C ALA A 27 -21.17 -4.85 33.36
N PRO A 28 -19.98 -4.86 34.00
CA PRO A 28 -19.42 -3.67 34.64
C PRO A 28 -19.15 -2.57 33.61
N ALA A 29 -19.36 -1.32 33.99
CA ALA A 29 -19.00 -0.19 33.11
C ALA A 29 -17.47 -0.04 33.03
N LEU A 30 -16.94 0.27 31.85
CA LEU A 30 -15.52 0.62 31.66
C LEU A 30 -15.34 2.15 31.79
N PRO A 31 -14.79 2.67 32.90
CA PRO A 31 -14.63 4.11 33.12
C PRO A 31 -13.56 4.74 32.22
N LEU A 32 -13.92 5.88 31.61
CA LEU A 32 -13.03 6.68 30.78
C LEU A 32 -11.78 7.17 31.54
N GLY A 33 -10.62 7.08 30.89
CA GLY A 33 -9.36 7.60 31.43
C GLY A 33 -8.76 6.78 32.58
N ARG A 34 -9.33 5.61 32.88
CA ARG A 34 -8.90 4.71 33.95
C ARG A 34 -8.56 3.34 33.39
N THR A 35 -7.55 2.71 33.99
CA THR A 35 -7.24 1.30 33.75
C THR A 35 -8.12 0.45 34.65
N VAL A 36 -8.62 -0.68 34.14
CA VAL A 36 -9.39 -1.68 34.88
C VAL A 36 -8.76 -3.05 34.66
N ASP A 37 -8.53 -3.77 35.75
CA ASP A 37 -8.00 -5.14 35.73
C ASP A 37 -9.12 -6.17 35.49
N GLY A 38 -8.78 -7.28 34.84
CA GLY A 38 -9.69 -8.40 34.61
C GLY A 38 -8.95 -9.73 34.45
N THR A 39 -9.71 -10.83 34.44
CA THR A 39 -9.14 -12.19 34.34
C THR A 39 -10.02 -13.06 33.46
N LEU A 40 -9.45 -13.56 32.35
CA LEU A 40 -10.08 -14.61 31.55
C LEU A 40 -9.79 -15.97 32.20
N THR A 41 -10.82 -16.63 32.73
CA THR A 41 -10.68 -17.94 33.39
C THR A 41 -10.98 -19.09 32.42
N ARG A 42 -10.31 -20.23 32.57
CA ARG A 42 -10.52 -21.41 31.70
C ARG A 42 -11.94 -21.99 31.76
N SER A 43 -12.67 -21.73 32.86
CA SER A 43 -14.09 -22.05 33.05
C SER A 43 -15.05 -20.89 32.72
N GLY A 44 -14.54 -19.75 32.27
CA GLY A 44 -15.36 -18.61 31.83
C GLY A 44 -16.10 -18.87 30.51
N PRO A 45 -16.99 -17.96 30.10
CA PRO A 45 -17.71 -18.07 28.83
C PRO A 45 -16.74 -17.93 27.64
N ALA A 46 -17.08 -18.57 26.54
CA ALA A 46 -16.32 -18.59 25.29
C ALA A 46 -17.25 -18.30 24.09
N LEU A 47 -16.70 -17.75 23.01
CA LEU A 47 -17.46 -17.34 21.84
C LEU A 47 -16.86 -17.94 20.56
N ASN A 48 -17.62 -18.84 19.93
CA ASN A 48 -17.31 -19.45 18.63
C ASN A 48 -15.93 -20.14 18.63
N GLU A 49 -15.11 -19.92 17.60
CA GLU A 49 -13.75 -20.48 17.45
C GLU A 49 -12.69 -19.70 18.25
N ARG A 50 -13.05 -18.54 18.83
CA ARG A 50 -12.17 -17.68 19.62
C ARG A 50 -12.19 -18.06 21.11
N GLY A 51 -11.34 -17.42 21.90
CA GLY A 51 -11.09 -17.72 23.30
C GLY A 51 -12.17 -17.35 24.31
N ARG A 52 -11.76 -17.33 25.57
CA ARG A 52 -12.58 -16.90 26.70
C ARG A 52 -12.85 -15.40 26.60
N PHE A 53 -13.97 -14.93 27.14
CA PHE A 53 -14.30 -13.49 27.11
C PHE A 53 -14.91 -12.95 28.40
N GLN A 54 -14.79 -11.64 28.59
CA GLN A 54 -15.49 -10.84 29.58
C GLN A 54 -16.15 -9.64 28.86
N VAL A 55 -17.32 -9.21 29.33
CA VAL A 55 -18.07 -8.11 28.72
C VAL A 55 -18.11 -6.91 29.66
N PHE A 56 -17.90 -5.72 29.10
CA PHE A 56 -17.98 -4.44 29.80
C PHE A 56 -18.97 -3.52 29.08
N ARG A 57 -19.71 -2.69 29.81
CA ARG A 57 -20.57 -1.65 29.23
C ARG A 57 -19.75 -0.40 28.92
N LEU A 58 -19.91 0.15 27.73
CA LEU A 58 -19.28 1.41 27.31
C LEU A 58 -20.22 2.60 27.54
N ASP A 59 -19.67 3.69 28.08
CA ASP A 59 -20.32 5.01 28.15
C ASP A 59 -19.62 5.93 27.13
N VAL A 60 -20.23 6.03 25.95
CA VAL A 60 -19.62 6.59 24.73
C VAL A 60 -20.58 7.52 24.00
N LYS A 61 -20.04 8.54 23.34
CA LYS A 61 -20.82 9.59 22.67
C LYS A 61 -20.71 9.50 21.14
N PRO A 62 -21.81 9.70 20.38
CA PRO A 62 -21.77 9.77 18.92
C PRO A 62 -20.70 10.76 18.42
N GLY A 63 -19.99 10.40 17.35
CA GLY A 63 -18.95 11.22 16.73
C GLY A 63 -17.67 11.41 17.57
N THR A 64 -17.62 10.92 18.82
CA THR A 64 -16.40 10.96 19.63
C THR A 64 -15.53 9.76 19.31
N ARG A 65 -14.24 9.98 19.00
CA ARG A 65 -13.27 8.90 18.80
C ARG A 65 -12.82 8.34 20.14
N TYR A 66 -12.71 7.03 20.22
CA TYR A 66 -12.15 6.31 21.35
C TYR A 66 -11.00 5.40 20.90
N SER A 67 -9.97 5.31 21.73
CA SER A 67 -8.95 4.27 21.68
C SER A 67 -9.20 3.37 22.88
N ILE A 68 -9.36 2.06 22.63
CA ILE A 68 -9.56 1.04 23.65
C ILE A 68 -8.38 0.09 23.56
N VAL A 69 -7.56 0.05 24.60
CA VAL A 69 -6.39 -0.83 24.67
C VAL A 69 -6.66 -1.96 25.66
N MET A 70 -6.44 -3.19 25.22
CA MET A 70 -6.30 -4.37 26.07
C MET A 70 -4.82 -4.72 26.19
N ARG A 71 -4.36 -5.12 27.38
CA ARG A 71 -3.02 -5.73 27.53
C ARG A 71 -3.09 -7.01 28.33
N ALA A 72 -2.44 -8.06 27.83
CA ALA A 72 -2.28 -9.34 28.51
C ALA A 72 -0.89 -9.94 28.19
N ASP A 73 -0.21 -10.47 29.20
CA ASP A 73 1.09 -11.14 29.02
C ASP A 73 0.91 -12.66 28.80
N ASP A 74 -0.20 -13.22 29.29
CA ASP A 74 -0.52 -14.66 29.26
C ASP A 74 -1.11 -15.13 27.92
N PHE A 75 -1.68 -14.22 27.12
CA PHE A 75 -2.43 -14.56 25.91
C PHE A 75 -2.49 -13.43 24.87
N ASP A 76 -2.54 -13.85 23.61
CA ASP A 76 -2.86 -13.08 22.41
C ASP A 76 -4.29 -12.50 22.53
N SER A 77 -4.43 -11.17 22.55
CA SER A 77 -5.68 -10.50 22.96
C SER A 77 -6.59 -10.13 21.78
N PHE A 78 -7.89 -9.98 22.03
CA PHE A 78 -8.87 -9.62 21.02
C PHE A 78 -9.96 -8.72 21.61
N LEU A 79 -10.19 -7.56 20.98
CA LEU A 79 -11.27 -6.65 21.33
C LEU A 79 -12.37 -6.66 20.28
N SER A 80 -13.61 -6.46 20.71
CA SER A 80 -14.72 -6.13 19.81
C SER A 80 -15.74 -5.23 20.49
N VAL A 81 -16.23 -4.21 19.77
CA VAL A 81 -17.40 -3.41 20.17
C VAL A 81 -18.66 -3.99 19.53
N ALA A 82 -19.70 -4.21 20.32
CA ALA A 82 -20.99 -4.68 19.87
C ALA A 82 -22.16 -3.90 20.48
N ARG A 83 -23.34 -4.03 19.86
CA ARG A 83 -24.65 -3.65 20.44
C ARG A 83 -25.64 -4.82 20.28
N GLN A 84 -26.82 -4.69 20.87
CA GLN A 84 -27.95 -5.58 20.63
C GLN A 84 -28.94 -4.91 19.68
N VAL A 85 -29.45 -5.66 18.71
CA VAL A 85 -30.48 -5.25 17.74
C VAL A 85 -31.49 -6.40 17.64
N ASP A 86 -32.73 -6.18 18.10
CA ASP A 86 -33.83 -7.16 18.05
C ASP A 86 -33.50 -8.59 18.55
N GLY A 87 -32.62 -8.69 19.56
CA GLY A 87 -32.16 -9.95 20.15
C GLY A 87 -30.94 -10.58 19.47
N LEU A 88 -30.35 -9.92 18.47
CA LEU A 88 -29.11 -10.31 17.80
C LEU A 88 -27.94 -9.39 18.22
N THR A 89 -26.74 -9.96 18.30
CA THR A 89 -25.51 -9.19 18.54
C THR A 89 -24.97 -8.62 17.23
N ASP A 90 -24.93 -7.29 17.14
CA ASP A 90 -24.39 -6.52 16.03
C ASP A 90 -22.95 -6.07 16.39
N TYR A 91 -21.94 -6.63 15.70
CA TYR A 91 -20.51 -6.36 15.92
C TYR A 91 -20.04 -5.24 15.00
N LEU A 92 -19.49 -4.18 15.59
CA LEU A 92 -19.32 -2.88 14.94
C LEU A 92 -17.85 -2.53 14.60
N ALA A 93 -16.91 -3.07 15.36
CA ALA A 93 -15.46 -2.97 15.13
C ALA A 93 -14.72 -4.00 16.00
N SER A 94 -13.55 -4.46 15.55
CA SER A 94 -12.68 -5.42 16.26
C SER A 94 -11.20 -5.18 15.94
N ASP A 95 -10.31 -5.62 16.83
CA ASP A 95 -8.85 -5.42 16.75
C ASP A 95 -8.14 -6.47 17.63
N ASP A 96 -7.03 -7.04 17.14
CA ASP A 96 -6.25 -8.11 17.78
C ASP A 96 -4.85 -7.60 18.21
N ASP A 97 -4.12 -7.03 17.26
CA ASP A 97 -2.69 -6.74 17.33
C ASP A 97 -2.34 -5.25 17.15
N GLY A 98 -3.34 -4.37 17.23
CA GLY A 98 -3.20 -2.94 16.98
C GLY A 98 -2.21 -2.20 17.90
N ALA A 99 -1.72 -2.83 18.97
CA ALA A 99 -0.61 -2.40 19.81
C ALA A 99 0.44 -3.51 20.04
N SER A 100 1.64 -3.10 20.45
CA SER A 100 2.82 -3.96 20.58
C SER A 100 2.61 -5.16 21.51
N ASN A 101 3.24 -6.29 21.16
CA ASN A 101 3.21 -7.57 21.88
C ASN A 101 1.83 -8.26 21.90
N SER A 102 1.17 -8.36 20.73
CA SER A 102 -0.13 -9.06 20.55
C SER A 102 -1.28 -8.48 21.42
N ASN A 103 -1.24 -7.15 21.59
CA ASN A 103 -2.16 -6.41 22.43
C ASN A 103 -3.10 -5.57 21.56
N ALA A 104 -4.42 -5.70 21.77
CA ALA A 104 -5.41 -5.02 20.93
C ALA A 104 -5.50 -3.51 21.26
N ARG A 105 -5.62 -2.68 20.21
CA ARG A 105 -5.84 -1.21 20.28
C ARG A 105 -6.98 -0.79 19.34
N LEU A 106 -8.17 -1.25 19.68
CA LEU A 106 -9.39 -0.93 18.96
C LEU A 106 -9.67 0.57 18.95
N ARG A 107 -9.48 1.21 17.79
CA ARG A 107 -9.90 2.59 17.53
C ARG A 107 -11.31 2.59 16.94
N TRP A 108 -12.25 3.31 17.57
CA TRP A 108 -13.65 3.28 17.17
C TRP A 108 -14.35 4.62 17.41
N THR A 109 -15.36 4.92 16.58
CA THR A 109 -16.22 6.11 16.68
C THR A 109 -17.68 5.67 16.60
N PRO A 110 -18.51 5.86 17.65
CA PRO A 110 -19.93 5.54 17.58
C PRO A 110 -20.61 6.47 16.57
N LYS A 111 -21.41 5.89 15.67
CA LYS A 111 -22.24 6.67 14.73
C LYS A 111 -23.55 7.13 15.38
N ASP A 112 -24.17 6.21 16.13
CA ASP A 112 -25.47 6.39 16.77
C ASP A 112 -25.33 6.57 18.29
N ALA A 113 -26.40 7.01 18.95
CA ALA A 113 -26.52 6.92 20.41
C ALA A 113 -27.15 5.57 20.77
N GLY A 114 -26.60 4.88 21.78
CA GLY A 114 -27.12 3.57 22.19
C GLY A 114 -26.35 2.93 23.34
N ALA A 115 -26.81 1.76 23.79
CA ALA A 115 -26.09 0.92 24.71
C ALA A 115 -25.05 0.08 23.94
N TYR A 116 -23.77 0.32 24.22
CA TYR A 116 -22.65 -0.37 23.60
C TYR A 116 -21.89 -1.22 24.61
N TYR A 117 -21.34 -2.32 24.14
CA TYR A 117 -20.61 -3.29 24.93
C TYR A 117 -19.23 -3.55 24.31
N LEU A 118 -18.22 -3.65 25.15
CA LEU A 118 -16.90 -4.15 24.80
C LEU A 118 -16.82 -5.61 25.19
N VAL A 119 -16.52 -6.47 24.22
CA VAL A 119 -16.09 -7.85 24.43
C VAL A 119 -14.57 -7.83 24.49
N ALA A 120 -14.01 -8.18 25.64
CA ALA A 120 -12.58 -8.40 25.85
C ALA A 120 -12.33 -9.90 25.88
N GLN A 121 -11.55 -10.40 24.94
CA GLN A 121 -11.43 -11.82 24.61
C GLN A 121 -9.97 -12.22 24.39
N SER A 122 -9.66 -13.51 24.49
CA SER A 122 -8.41 -14.09 23.98
C SER A 122 -8.60 -14.58 22.54
N LEU A 123 -7.60 -14.35 21.68
CA LEU A 123 -7.68 -14.67 20.25
C LEU A 123 -8.00 -16.15 19.99
N LYS A 124 -7.36 -17.02 20.77
CA LYS A 124 -7.36 -18.49 20.61
C LYS A 124 -8.15 -19.17 21.74
N ALA A 125 -8.78 -20.30 21.42
CA ALA A 125 -9.76 -21.02 22.24
C ALA A 125 -9.33 -21.35 23.70
N ASP A 126 -8.03 -21.45 23.94
CA ASP A 126 -7.37 -21.85 25.19
C ASP A 126 -6.80 -20.68 26.02
N GLY A 127 -6.69 -19.48 25.43
CA GLY A 127 -6.11 -18.30 26.06
C GLY A 127 -6.88 -17.89 27.32
N ALA A 128 -6.17 -17.82 28.45
CA ALA A 128 -6.70 -17.51 29.77
C ALA A 128 -5.58 -16.97 30.66
N GLY A 129 -5.86 -15.93 31.44
CA GLY A 129 -4.86 -15.18 32.19
C GLY A 129 -5.40 -13.84 32.68
N ASN A 130 -4.52 -13.00 33.21
CA ASN A 130 -4.88 -11.64 33.62
C ASN A 130 -4.76 -10.66 32.44
N PHE A 131 -5.55 -9.59 32.48
CA PHE A 131 -5.47 -8.50 31.52
C PHE A 131 -5.78 -7.14 32.17
N THR A 132 -5.39 -6.07 31.48
CA THR A 132 -5.85 -4.71 31.77
C THR A 132 -6.60 -4.15 30.57
N LEU A 133 -7.64 -3.34 30.84
CA LEU A 133 -8.36 -2.55 29.85
C LEU A 133 -8.25 -1.07 30.17
N ARG A 134 -8.14 -0.24 29.13
CA ARG A 134 -8.24 1.22 29.24
C ARG A 134 -8.95 1.78 28.02
N ILE A 135 -9.91 2.68 28.25
CA ILE A 135 -10.55 3.50 27.21
C ILE A 135 -10.20 4.96 27.42
N ASP A 136 -9.75 5.62 26.36
CA ASP A 136 -9.48 7.06 26.30
C ASP A 136 -10.20 7.67 25.09
N THR A 137 -10.58 8.95 25.19
CA THR A 137 -10.98 9.74 24.02
C THR A 137 -9.75 10.12 23.22
N MET A 138 -9.74 9.81 21.91
CA MET A 138 -8.78 10.44 21.01
C MET A 138 -9.26 11.86 20.68
N PRO A 139 -8.35 12.80 20.36
CA PRO A 139 -8.72 14.05 19.68
C PRO A 139 -9.55 13.74 18.42
N ALA A 140 -10.52 14.60 18.10
CA ALA A 140 -11.32 14.49 16.88
C ALA A 140 -10.41 14.30 15.65
N VAL A 141 -10.86 13.58 14.61
CA VAL A 141 -10.05 13.43 13.40
C VAL A 141 -9.74 14.83 12.91
N ILE A 142 -8.46 15.16 12.78
CA ILE A 142 -8.08 16.36 12.04
C ILE A 142 -8.27 16.00 10.57
N ASN A 143 -9.52 16.09 10.11
CA ASN A 143 -9.89 16.09 8.70
C ASN A 143 -9.37 17.39 8.07
N THR A 144 -8.05 17.54 8.02
CA THR A 144 -7.36 18.64 7.38
C THR A 144 -7.82 18.66 5.93
N PRO A 145 -8.58 19.68 5.48
CA PRO A 145 -9.04 19.72 4.10
C PRO A 145 -7.80 19.72 3.20
N PRO A 146 -7.68 18.79 2.23
CA PRO A 146 -6.39 18.40 1.67
C PRO A 146 -5.49 19.59 1.32
N ARG A 147 -4.28 19.61 1.89
CA ARG A 147 -3.36 20.75 1.80
C ARG A 147 -2.92 20.93 0.35
N THR A 148 -2.96 22.16 -0.18
CA THR A 148 -2.48 22.41 -1.55
C THR A 148 -0.98 22.17 -1.60
N LEU A 149 -0.54 21.21 -2.41
CA LEU A 149 0.87 20.94 -2.69
C LEU A 149 1.19 21.56 -4.05
N ALA A 150 2.21 22.41 -4.11
CA ALA A 150 2.61 23.08 -5.34
C ALA A 150 3.69 22.26 -6.06
N LEU A 151 3.59 22.15 -7.40
CA LEU A 151 4.54 21.34 -8.15
C LEU A 151 5.96 21.91 -8.05
N GLY A 152 6.94 21.02 -7.84
CA GLY A 152 8.34 21.36 -7.58
C GLY A 152 8.62 21.95 -6.19
N VAL A 153 7.61 22.13 -5.33
CA VAL A 153 7.78 22.70 -3.99
C VAL A 153 7.68 21.60 -2.94
N PRO A 154 8.81 21.17 -2.33
CA PRO A 154 8.78 20.17 -1.27
C PRO A 154 8.17 20.73 0.02
N LEU A 155 7.43 19.88 0.73
CA LEU A 155 6.73 20.22 1.96
C LEU A 155 7.05 19.19 3.05
N THR A 156 7.18 19.65 4.30
CA THR A 156 7.34 18.76 5.47
C THR A 156 5.99 18.55 6.16
N GLY A 157 5.67 17.29 6.45
CA GLY A 157 4.53 16.88 7.25
C GLY A 157 4.97 16.02 8.43
N GLU A 158 4.01 15.66 9.28
CA GLU A 158 4.19 14.77 10.42
C GLU A 158 2.97 13.86 10.47
N LEU A 159 3.16 12.55 10.57
CA LEU A 159 2.09 11.59 10.84
C LEU A 159 2.01 11.37 12.35
N ALA A 160 0.85 11.67 12.95
CA ALA A 160 0.62 11.64 14.38
C ALA A 160 -0.61 10.79 14.75
N GLU A 161 -0.70 10.36 16.02
CA GLU A 161 -1.83 9.53 16.49
C GLU A 161 -3.21 10.22 16.41
N THR A 162 -3.23 11.54 16.18
CA THR A 162 -4.42 12.36 15.98
C THR A 162 -5.07 12.21 14.61
N ASP A 163 -4.35 11.65 13.65
CA ASP A 163 -4.66 11.85 12.23
C ASP A 163 -5.72 10.88 11.72
N PRO A 164 -6.22 11.06 10.49
CA PRO A 164 -6.91 9.99 9.77
C PRO A 164 -6.08 8.70 9.77
N ALA A 165 -6.75 7.55 9.87
CA ALA A 165 -6.12 6.24 9.79
C ALA A 165 -6.88 5.37 8.78
N VAL A 166 -6.17 4.60 7.97
CA VAL A 166 -6.77 3.71 6.97
C VAL A 166 -7.60 2.65 7.69
N ALA A 167 -8.87 2.50 7.29
CA ALA A 167 -9.76 1.51 7.87
C ALA A 167 -9.23 0.09 7.58
N GLY A 168 -9.20 -0.77 8.61
CA GLY A 168 -8.66 -2.12 8.52
C GLY A 168 -7.19 -2.23 8.92
N THR A 169 -6.31 -1.32 8.49
CA THR A 169 -4.88 -1.36 8.87
C THR A 169 -4.52 -0.46 10.05
N GLY A 170 -5.24 0.63 10.29
CA GLY A 170 -4.88 1.62 11.31
C GLY A 170 -3.62 2.45 10.99
N SER A 171 -3.08 2.34 9.78
CA SER A 171 -1.98 3.17 9.25
C SER A 171 -2.38 4.63 9.19
N TYR A 172 -1.63 5.54 9.81
CA TYR A 172 -1.93 6.99 9.78
C TYR A 172 -1.65 7.59 8.39
N TYR A 173 -2.45 8.58 7.99
CA TYR A 173 -2.27 9.27 6.72
C TYR A 173 -2.67 10.76 6.73
N ASP A 174 -1.97 11.49 5.88
CA ASP A 174 -2.15 12.91 5.58
C ASP A 174 -2.69 13.07 4.16
N LEU A 175 -3.44 14.14 3.88
CA LEU A 175 -3.97 14.39 2.53
C LEU A 175 -3.51 15.72 1.95
N TYR A 176 -3.06 15.66 0.71
CA TYR A 176 -2.71 16.81 -0.12
C TYR A 176 -3.58 16.86 -1.36
N LYS A 177 -3.67 18.03 -2.00
CA LYS A 177 -4.31 18.19 -3.31
C LYS A 177 -3.39 18.92 -4.28
N ILE A 178 -3.46 18.48 -5.53
CA ILE A 178 -2.84 19.11 -6.69
C ILE A 178 -3.91 19.38 -7.75
N THR A 179 -3.65 20.29 -8.68
CA THR A 179 -4.43 20.40 -9.92
C THR A 179 -3.53 19.97 -11.07
N ALA A 180 -4.02 19.04 -11.89
CA ALA A 180 -3.26 18.45 -12.98
C ALA A 180 -4.08 18.40 -14.28
N ARG A 181 -3.38 18.20 -15.39
CA ARG A 181 -3.88 18.22 -16.77
C ARG A 181 -3.61 16.87 -17.44
N LYS A 182 -4.50 16.45 -18.33
CA LYS A 182 -4.40 15.23 -19.12
C LYS A 182 -3.05 15.16 -19.85
N GLY A 183 -2.37 14.02 -19.71
CA GLY A 183 -1.05 13.78 -20.31
C GLY A 183 0.15 14.29 -19.50
N GLN A 184 -0.05 15.03 -18.39
CA GLN A 184 1.07 15.32 -17.48
C GLN A 184 1.60 14.04 -16.85
N ARG A 185 2.93 13.95 -16.73
CA ARG A 185 3.63 12.93 -15.95
C ARG A 185 4.10 13.54 -14.64
N LEU A 186 3.78 12.88 -13.54
CA LEU A 186 4.09 13.32 -12.19
C LEU A 186 5.04 12.32 -11.52
N SER A 187 6.07 12.81 -10.84
CA SER A 187 6.75 12.05 -9.77
C SER A 187 6.21 12.53 -8.44
N ILE A 188 5.83 11.60 -7.56
CA ILE A 188 5.23 11.86 -6.25
C ILE A 188 6.12 11.16 -5.22
N GLU A 189 6.96 11.94 -4.54
CA GLU A 189 8.06 11.43 -3.70
C GLU A 189 7.80 11.71 -2.24
N MET A 190 7.83 10.67 -1.41
CA MET A 190 7.78 10.77 0.06
C MET A 190 9.02 10.12 0.67
N SER A 191 9.72 10.89 1.50
CA SER A 191 10.90 10.44 2.23
C SER A 191 10.76 10.69 3.73
N ALA A 192 11.24 9.73 4.53
CA ALA A 192 11.19 9.77 5.99
C ALA A 192 12.39 9.02 6.58
N ALA A 193 12.72 9.29 7.84
CA ALA A 193 13.78 8.58 8.57
C ALA A 193 13.23 7.41 9.41
N ASP A 194 12.08 7.64 10.07
CA ASP A 194 11.52 6.75 11.08
C ASP A 194 10.20 6.06 10.65
N ILE A 195 9.74 6.34 9.43
CA ILE A 195 8.51 5.80 8.83
C ILE A 195 8.89 5.00 7.58
N ASP A 196 8.27 3.84 7.37
CA ASP A 196 8.23 3.21 6.06
C ASP A 196 7.18 3.89 5.19
N ALA A 197 7.61 4.54 4.11
CA ALA A 197 6.78 5.49 3.36
C ALA A 197 5.76 4.79 2.45
N PHE A 198 4.61 5.42 2.25
CA PHE A 198 3.63 5.04 1.26
C PHE A 198 3.02 6.29 0.63
N VAL A 199 2.94 6.33 -0.70
CA VAL A 199 2.18 7.34 -1.44
C VAL A 199 1.09 6.70 -2.29
N GLY A 200 -0.05 7.40 -2.40
CA GLY A 200 -1.09 7.06 -3.36
C GLY A 200 -1.69 8.30 -4.00
N ILE A 201 -2.03 8.23 -5.28
CA ILE A 201 -2.78 9.27 -5.99
C ILE A 201 -4.22 8.82 -6.21
N GLY A 202 -5.17 9.76 -6.11
CA GLY A 202 -6.59 9.46 -6.23
C GLY A 202 -7.48 10.67 -6.45
N ARG A 203 -8.79 10.46 -6.32
CA ARG A 203 -9.81 11.52 -6.35
C ARG A 203 -10.82 11.30 -5.21
N MET A 204 -11.39 12.38 -4.67
CA MET A 204 -12.44 12.24 -3.64
C MET A 204 -13.75 11.78 -4.28
N LEU A 205 -14.35 10.73 -3.70
CA LEU A 205 -15.70 10.25 -3.98
C LEU A 205 -16.53 10.37 -2.70
N GLY A 206 -17.19 11.52 -2.54
CA GLY A 206 -17.78 11.92 -1.26
C GLY A 206 -16.70 12.08 -0.19
N ASP A 207 -16.88 11.43 0.96
CA ASP A 207 -15.94 11.44 2.08
C ASP A 207 -14.81 10.39 1.95
N SER A 208 -14.79 9.59 0.88
CA SER A 208 -13.77 8.55 0.62
C SER A 208 -12.79 8.97 -0.47
N LEU A 209 -11.55 8.47 -0.38
CA LEU A 209 -10.53 8.64 -1.41
C LEU A 209 -10.50 7.40 -2.31
N ASP A 210 -10.91 7.58 -3.56
CA ASP A 210 -10.75 6.59 -4.63
C ASP A 210 -9.29 6.63 -5.11
N ILE A 211 -8.52 5.58 -4.81
CA ILE A 211 -7.09 5.47 -5.13
C ILE A 211 -6.94 4.89 -6.53
N LEU A 212 -6.16 5.57 -7.36
CA LEU A 212 -5.93 5.24 -8.76
C LEU A 212 -4.56 4.58 -8.99
N ASP A 213 -3.58 4.87 -8.13
CA ASP A 213 -2.21 4.35 -8.24
C ASP A 213 -1.43 4.52 -6.90
N THR A 214 -0.43 3.68 -6.64
CA THR A 214 0.27 3.59 -5.33
C THR A 214 1.73 3.10 -5.44
N ASP A 215 2.60 3.58 -4.54
CA ASP A 215 4.02 3.16 -4.42
C ASP A 215 4.47 3.27 -2.96
N ASP A 216 5.35 2.37 -2.52
CA ASP A 216 5.99 2.36 -1.19
C ASP A 216 7.53 2.28 -1.21
N ASP A 217 8.15 1.54 -2.14
CA ASP A 217 9.61 1.34 -2.18
C ASP A 217 10.35 2.00 -3.39
N GLY A 218 9.64 2.60 -4.35
CA GLY A 218 10.21 3.11 -5.61
C GLY A 218 11.18 4.29 -5.48
N GLY A 219 11.26 4.90 -4.29
CA GLY A 219 12.26 5.92 -3.91
C GLY A 219 13.50 5.34 -3.24
N GLY A 220 13.54 4.04 -2.95
CA GLY A 220 14.65 3.31 -2.38
C GLY A 220 14.67 3.26 -0.84
N ALA A 221 15.16 2.14 -0.30
CA ALA A 221 15.22 1.81 1.12
C ALA A 221 13.85 1.72 1.84
N LYS A 222 13.28 2.85 2.25
CA LYS A 222 11.96 3.01 2.91
C LYS A 222 11.24 4.28 2.42
N ASN A 223 11.59 4.74 1.22
CA ASN A 223 11.09 5.96 0.61
C ASN A 223 10.30 5.60 -0.66
N ALA A 224 9.17 6.27 -0.86
CA ALA A 224 8.23 5.99 -1.93
C ALA A 224 8.33 7.03 -3.06
N ARG A 225 8.16 6.60 -4.33
CA ARG A 225 8.22 7.43 -5.54
C ARG A 225 7.22 6.96 -6.60
N LEU A 226 5.94 7.28 -6.39
CA LEU A 226 4.89 6.98 -7.36
C LEU A 226 5.02 7.84 -8.61
N ARG A 227 5.05 7.19 -9.77
CA ARG A 227 5.04 7.83 -11.10
C ARG A 227 3.65 7.73 -11.69
N TYR A 228 2.99 8.86 -11.98
CA TYR A 228 1.62 8.85 -12.49
C TYR A 228 1.46 9.65 -13.79
N THR A 229 0.88 9.01 -14.81
CA THR A 229 0.47 9.68 -16.06
C THR A 229 -1.01 10.06 -15.97
N VAL A 230 -1.27 11.37 -15.85
CA VAL A 230 -2.58 11.95 -15.58
C VAL A 230 -3.56 11.66 -16.73
N LYS A 231 -4.59 10.88 -16.43
CA LYS A 231 -5.56 10.41 -17.44
C LYS A 231 -6.55 11.47 -17.87
N ASP A 232 -6.93 12.42 -17.00
CA ASP A 232 -7.89 13.49 -17.29
C ASP A 232 -7.60 14.73 -16.45
N ASP A 233 -8.04 15.91 -16.91
CA ASP A 233 -7.91 17.17 -16.18
C ASP A 233 -8.63 17.12 -14.81
N GLY A 234 -8.13 17.89 -13.85
CA GLY A 234 -8.86 18.20 -12.61
C GLY A 234 -8.00 18.20 -11.35
N THR A 235 -8.68 18.19 -10.20
CA THR A 235 -8.05 18.06 -8.89
C THR A 235 -7.78 16.58 -8.59
N TYR A 236 -6.54 16.28 -8.19
CA TYR A 236 -6.14 14.99 -7.64
C TYR A 236 -5.75 15.14 -6.18
N ILE A 237 -5.95 14.07 -5.41
CA ILE A 237 -5.53 13.95 -4.03
C ILE A 237 -4.29 13.08 -3.98
N ILE A 238 -3.30 13.47 -3.16
CA ILE A 238 -2.18 12.63 -2.77
C ILE A 238 -2.38 12.21 -1.31
N ARG A 239 -2.30 10.92 -1.03
CA ARG A 239 -2.22 10.37 0.32
C ARG A 239 -0.75 10.15 0.66
N ALA A 240 -0.28 10.81 1.72
CA ALA A 240 1.00 10.51 2.37
C ALA A 240 0.70 9.61 3.57
N GLN A 241 1.36 8.46 3.69
CA GLN A 241 0.98 7.42 4.65
C GLN A 241 2.23 6.70 5.19
N ALA A 242 2.11 6.16 6.41
CA ALA A 242 3.01 5.11 6.89
C ALA A 242 2.50 3.73 6.43
N LEU A 243 3.36 2.89 5.85
CA LEU A 243 3.02 1.51 5.56
C LEU A 243 2.70 0.76 6.88
N ASP A 244 3.61 0.88 7.85
CA ASP A 244 3.53 0.28 9.19
C ASP A 244 2.31 0.76 10.02
N VAL A 245 1.68 -0.19 10.71
CA VAL A 245 0.47 0.03 11.53
C VAL A 245 0.74 0.99 12.69
N GLY A 246 0.12 2.17 12.64
CA GLY A 246 0.22 3.18 13.68
C GLY A 246 1.62 3.79 13.88
N SER A 247 2.50 3.71 12.87
CA SER A 247 3.80 4.41 12.88
C SER A 247 3.64 5.92 12.69
N THR A 248 4.48 6.70 13.39
CA THR A 248 4.37 8.17 13.51
C THR A 248 5.74 8.82 13.35
N GLY A 249 5.80 10.01 12.76
CA GLY A 249 7.05 10.74 12.56
C GLY A 249 6.98 11.84 11.50
N SER A 250 8.08 12.59 11.36
CA SER A 250 8.22 13.61 10.31
C SER A 250 8.57 13.00 8.95
N TYR A 251 8.00 13.56 7.89
CA TYR A 251 8.29 13.17 6.51
C TYR A 251 8.36 14.40 5.58
N ARG A 252 8.95 14.22 4.40
CA ARG A 252 9.04 15.21 3.34
C ARG A 252 8.34 14.67 2.10
N ILE A 253 7.37 15.42 1.57
CA ILE A 253 6.64 15.09 0.35
C ILE A 253 6.83 16.14 -0.73
N THR A 254 6.98 15.69 -1.98
CA THR A 254 7.10 16.54 -3.17
C THR A 254 6.26 15.95 -4.29
N VAL A 255 5.69 16.80 -5.15
CA VAL A 255 5.19 16.39 -6.47
C VAL A 255 5.92 17.23 -7.51
N SER A 256 6.56 16.60 -8.49
CA SER A 256 7.17 17.26 -9.64
C SER A 256 6.43 16.91 -10.92
N GLU A 257 6.47 17.78 -11.92
CA GLU A 257 6.07 17.45 -13.29
C GLU A 257 7.31 16.98 -14.05
N THR A 258 7.38 15.69 -14.36
CA THR A 258 8.48 15.14 -15.17
C THR A 258 8.26 15.57 -16.61
N VAL A 259 9.01 16.58 -17.05
CA VAL A 259 9.03 17.04 -18.44
C VAL A 259 9.81 16.02 -19.28
N VAL A 260 9.16 14.87 -19.52
CA VAL A 260 9.65 13.84 -20.44
C VAL A 260 9.99 14.50 -21.77
N ARG A 261 11.28 14.48 -22.09
CA ARG A 261 11.78 14.80 -23.43
C ARG A 261 11.35 13.65 -24.35
N PRO A 262 10.51 13.87 -25.38
CA PRO A 262 10.05 12.78 -26.20
C PRO A 262 11.21 12.17 -26.99
N SER A 263 11.44 10.87 -26.79
CA SER A 263 12.35 10.00 -27.54
C SER A 263 12.64 10.48 -28.97
N VAL A 264 13.90 10.88 -29.25
CA VAL A 264 14.25 11.54 -30.50
C VAL A 264 14.07 10.58 -31.67
N SER A 265 13.01 10.80 -32.45
CA SER A 265 12.60 9.92 -33.56
C SER A 265 13.48 10.09 -34.81
N VAL A 266 14.78 9.87 -34.64
CA VAL A 266 15.77 9.77 -35.72
C VAL A 266 15.67 8.37 -36.33
N ASN A 267 15.33 8.30 -37.62
CA ASN A 267 15.56 7.08 -38.40
C ASN A 267 17.07 6.87 -38.54
N LEU A 268 17.64 5.99 -37.73
CA LEU A 268 19.08 5.73 -37.70
C LEU A 268 19.54 5.16 -39.07
N ALA A 269 20.34 5.95 -39.78
CA ALA A 269 20.88 5.59 -41.08
C ALA A 269 21.93 4.47 -40.92
N SER A 270 21.83 3.43 -41.77
CA SER A 270 22.70 2.25 -41.66
C SER A 270 24.18 2.63 -41.73
N GLY A 271 24.94 2.23 -40.72
CA GLY A 271 26.36 2.47 -40.62
C GLY A 271 26.77 3.89 -40.23
N VAL A 272 25.84 4.70 -39.72
CA VAL A 272 26.11 6.00 -39.11
C VAL A 272 25.97 5.88 -37.59
N ALA A 273 26.92 6.44 -36.84
CA ALA A 273 26.81 6.60 -35.40
C ALA A 273 26.20 7.97 -35.07
N VAL A 274 25.29 8.00 -34.11
CA VAL A 274 24.63 9.21 -33.59
C VAL A 274 25.02 9.36 -32.12
N SER A 275 25.39 10.56 -31.70
CA SER A 275 25.65 10.87 -30.29
C SER A 275 24.35 11.19 -29.56
N GLY A 276 24.24 10.74 -28.31
CA GLY A 276 23.20 11.13 -27.36
C GLY A 276 23.78 11.34 -25.97
N THR A 277 22.95 11.80 -25.04
CA THR A 277 23.35 12.03 -23.64
C THR A 277 22.16 11.78 -22.74
N ILE A 278 22.23 10.73 -21.93
CA ILE A 278 21.24 10.47 -20.88
C ILE A 278 21.37 11.57 -19.81
N VAL A 279 20.29 12.26 -19.51
CA VAL A 279 20.20 13.37 -18.54
C VAL A 279 19.01 13.20 -17.60
N GLU A 280 19.05 13.93 -16.49
CA GLU A 280 17.92 14.03 -15.56
C GLU A 280 16.67 14.57 -16.28
N GLY A 281 15.58 13.79 -16.24
CA GLY A 281 14.29 14.13 -16.88
C GLY A 281 14.06 13.54 -18.28
N ASP A 282 14.91 12.63 -18.76
CA ASP A 282 14.60 11.79 -19.92
C ASP A 282 13.49 10.75 -19.61
N GLU A 283 13.15 9.87 -20.55
CA GLU A 283 12.15 8.82 -20.30
C GLU A 283 12.73 7.77 -19.34
N GLU A 284 12.01 7.47 -18.25
CA GLU A 284 12.38 6.38 -17.35
C GLU A 284 11.64 5.09 -17.74
N ALA A 285 12.36 3.97 -17.68
CA ALA A 285 11.77 2.63 -17.77
C ALA A 285 11.09 2.24 -16.45
N ASP A 286 10.40 1.10 -16.45
CA ASP A 286 9.57 0.66 -15.31
C ASP A 286 10.40 0.31 -14.05
N ASP A 287 11.72 0.07 -14.23
CA ASP A 287 12.73 -0.11 -13.19
C ASP A 287 13.39 1.20 -12.70
N GLY A 288 13.03 2.35 -13.29
CA GLY A 288 13.62 3.66 -12.99
C GLY A 288 15.00 3.93 -13.60
N THR A 289 15.43 3.17 -14.61
CA THR A 289 16.58 3.51 -15.46
C THR A 289 16.19 4.55 -16.52
N LEU A 290 17.09 5.49 -16.82
CA LEU A 290 16.87 6.60 -17.77
C LEU A 290 17.28 6.20 -19.19
N PHE A 291 16.39 6.37 -20.17
CA PHE A 291 16.64 6.01 -21.56
C PHE A 291 16.27 7.10 -22.60
N ASP A 292 17.04 7.11 -23.68
CA ASP A 292 16.74 7.77 -24.95
C ASP A 292 16.08 6.75 -25.91
N GLY A 293 14.90 7.04 -26.44
CA GLY A 293 14.25 6.17 -27.43
C GLY A 293 14.56 6.54 -28.88
N TYR A 294 14.89 5.53 -29.69
CA TYR A 294 15.10 5.61 -31.14
C TYR A 294 14.14 4.68 -31.89
N ARG A 295 13.72 5.06 -33.09
CA ARG A 295 12.82 4.25 -33.94
C ARG A 295 13.55 3.71 -35.17
N ILE A 296 13.31 2.44 -35.49
CA ILE A 296 13.78 1.81 -36.73
C ILE A 296 12.63 1.12 -37.47
N THR A 297 12.48 1.39 -38.76
CA THR A 297 11.66 0.53 -39.65
C THR A 297 12.52 -0.62 -40.19
N VAL A 298 11.98 -1.84 -40.23
CA VAL A 298 12.67 -3.07 -40.69
C VAL A 298 11.78 -3.94 -41.57
N ARG A 299 12.38 -4.89 -42.29
CA ARG A 299 11.70 -5.87 -43.15
C ARG A 299 11.77 -7.28 -42.56
N THR A 300 10.76 -8.11 -42.82
CA THR A 300 10.82 -9.56 -42.58
C THR A 300 12.09 -10.17 -43.19
N GLY A 301 12.88 -10.84 -42.37
CA GLY A 301 14.16 -11.47 -42.74
C GLY A 301 15.33 -10.50 -42.82
N GLU A 302 15.20 -9.27 -42.32
CA GLU A 302 16.32 -8.33 -42.13
C GLU A 302 17.00 -8.58 -40.78
N THR A 303 18.33 -8.67 -40.78
CA THR A 303 19.15 -8.72 -39.57
C THR A 303 19.69 -7.31 -39.28
N VAL A 304 19.66 -6.88 -38.03
CA VAL A 304 20.13 -5.55 -37.62
C VAL A 304 21.02 -5.70 -36.39
N THR A 305 22.25 -5.20 -36.49
CA THR A 305 23.15 -5.03 -35.36
C THR A 305 22.95 -3.62 -34.80
N ILE A 306 22.60 -3.52 -33.52
CA ILE A 306 22.52 -2.27 -32.77
C ILE A 306 23.72 -2.24 -31.84
N THR A 307 24.43 -1.13 -31.73
CA THR A 307 25.54 -1.01 -30.77
C THR A 307 25.52 0.34 -30.08
N MET A 308 25.58 0.32 -28.75
CA MET A 308 25.71 1.50 -27.90
C MET A 308 27.11 1.50 -27.30
N ARG A 309 27.74 2.68 -27.23
CA ARG A 309 29.04 2.85 -26.58
C ARG A 309 29.11 4.10 -25.73
N SER A 310 29.71 3.98 -24.55
CA SER A 310 30.03 5.09 -23.67
C SER A 310 31.43 4.91 -23.06
N ALA A 311 31.98 6.02 -22.56
CA ALA A 311 33.16 6.04 -21.68
C ALA A 311 32.81 6.48 -20.25
N THR A 312 31.52 6.71 -19.96
CA THR A 312 31.02 7.25 -18.68
C THR A 312 29.78 6.53 -18.16
N LEU A 313 29.07 5.78 -19.01
CA LEU A 313 27.92 4.97 -18.65
C LEU A 313 28.28 3.49 -18.67
N ASP A 314 27.55 2.71 -17.88
CA ASP A 314 27.36 1.29 -18.19
C ASP A 314 26.21 1.16 -19.18
N SER A 315 26.54 0.90 -20.45
CA SER A 315 25.58 1.01 -21.56
C SER A 315 24.59 -0.14 -21.54
N TYR A 316 23.28 0.11 -21.63
CA TYR A 316 22.27 -0.93 -21.73
C TYR A 316 21.38 -0.68 -22.95
N LEU A 317 21.16 -1.70 -23.79
CA LEU A 317 20.24 -1.64 -24.92
C LEU A 317 19.01 -2.49 -24.66
N VAL A 318 17.83 -1.97 -25.02
CA VAL A 318 16.58 -2.75 -25.05
C VAL A 318 15.87 -2.53 -26.38
N LEU A 319 15.68 -3.59 -27.15
CA LEU A 319 14.89 -3.62 -28.38
C LEU A 319 13.46 -4.10 -28.06
N GLY A 320 12.44 -3.47 -28.64
CA GLY A 320 11.05 -3.87 -28.42
C GLY A 320 10.01 -3.30 -29.40
N GLU A 321 8.77 -3.77 -29.26
CA GLU A 321 7.59 -3.26 -29.94
C GLU A 321 6.83 -2.28 -29.01
N LEU A 322 6.21 -1.24 -29.58
CA LEU A 322 5.39 -0.27 -28.84
C LEU A 322 3.94 -0.33 -29.33
N THR A 323 3.05 -0.93 -28.53
CA THR A 323 1.63 -1.14 -28.89
C THR A 323 0.74 -0.40 -27.90
N ASP A 324 -0.13 0.49 -28.40
CA ASP A 324 -1.07 1.30 -27.60
C ASP A 324 -0.43 2.08 -26.43
N GLY A 325 0.86 2.41 -26.56
CA GLY A 325 1.66 3.10 -25.54
C GLY A 325 2.47 2.19 -24.62
N ASN A 326 2.21 0.88 -24.61
CA ASN A 326 2.95 -0.10 -23.84
C ASN A 326 4.16 -0.60 -24.64
N PHE A 327 5.34 -0.60 -24.02
CA PHE A 327 6.56 -1.17 -24.62
C PHE A 327 6.70 -2.65 -24.22
N THR A 328 7.06 -3.51 -25.17
CA THR A 328 7.33 -4.94 -24.93
C THR A 328 8.73 -5.28 -25.42
N THR A 329 9.61 -5.65 -24.50
CA THR A 329 10.98 -6.09 -24.79
C THR A 329 10.98 -7.35 -25.64
N ILE A 330 11.85 -7.37 -26.65
CA ILE A 330 12.17 -8.50 -27.51
C ILE A 330 13.57 -9.04 -27.15
N GLU A 331 14.54 -8.14 -26.97
CA GLU A 331 15.94 -8.49 -26.72
C GLU A 331 16.61 -7.34 -25.95
N SER A 332 17.59 -7.66 -25.11
CA SER A 332 18.35 -6.68 -24.32
C SER A 332 19.77 -7.16 -24.04
N ASP A 333 20.72 -6.24 -23.99
CA ASP A 333 22.16 -6.51 -23.84
C ASP A 333 22.86 -5.32 -23.19
N ASP A 334 23.86 -5.56 -22.33
CA ASP A 334 24.66 -4.55 -21.63
C ASP A 334 26.17 -4.64 -21.95
N ASP A 335 26.76 -5.84 -21.95
CA ASP A 335 28.20 -6.06 -22.14
C ASP A 335 28.64 -6.56 -23.54
N GLY A 336 27.68 -6.82 -24.45
CA GLY A 336 27.92 -7.60 -25.67
C GLY A 336 28.92 -7.00 -26.66
N ALA A 337 29.15 -5.68 -26.66
CA ALA A 337 30.20 -4.99 -27.43
C ALA A 337 31.56 -4.88 -26.72
N GLY A 338 31.66 -5.38 -25.49
CA GLY A 338 32.89 -5.52 -24.72
C GLY A 338 33.23 -4.30 -23.85
N ASN A 339 33.64 -4.54 -22.60
CA ASN A 339 33.56 -3.56 -21.52
C ASN A 339 32.08 -3.12 -21.34
N ASN A 340 31.87 -1.95 -20.75
CA ASN A 340 30.58 -1.29 -20.47
C ASN A 340 29.81 -0.82 -21.73
N ASN A 341 29.72 -1.67 -22.78
CA ASN A 341 29.18 -1.34 -24.10
C ASN A 341 28.27 -2.45 -24.63
N ALA A 342 27.03 -2.12 -24.97
CA ALA A 342 26.01 -3.07 -25.44
C ALA A 342 26.00 -3.30 -26.96
N ARG A 343 25.70 -4.53 -27.40
CA ARG A 343 25.36 -4.89 -28.80
C ARG A 343 24.28 -5.98 -28.89
N ILE A 344 23.10 -5.58 -29.36
CA ILE A 344 22.03 -6.48 -29.85
C ILE A 344 22.29 -6.87 -31.31
N GLU A 345 22.01 -8.11 -31.71
CA GLU A 345 22.01 -8.54 -33.14
C GLU A 345 20.76 -9.36 -33.47
N HIS A 346 19.69 -8.67 -33.85
CA HIS A 346 18.36 -9.25 -34.00
C HIS A 346 18.00 -9.53 -35.48
N THR A 347 17.25 -10.60 -35.75
CA THR A 347 16.69 -10.90 -37.09
C THR A 347 15.17 -10.96 -37.06
N PHE A 348 14.54 -9.95 -37.65
CA PHE A 348 13.09 -9.72 -37.52
C PHE A 348 12.26 -10.68 -38.39
N ASP A 349 11.25 -11.33 -37.81
CA ASP A 349 10.30 -12.17 -38.53
C ASP A 349 9.19 -11.35 -39.23
N ARG A 350 8.83 -10.20 -38.66
CA ARG A 350 7.81 -9.27 -39.15
C ARG A 350 8.45 -7.98 -39.69
N ALA A 351 7.79 -7.36 -40.66
CA ALA A 351 8.12 -6.02 -41.13
C ALA A 351 7.29 -5.00 -40.33
N GLY A 352 7.93 -3.92 -39.85
CA GLY A 352 7.27 -2.96 -38.97
C GLY A 352 8.21 -1.85 -38.49
N GLU A 353 7.73 -1.06 -37.54
CA GLU A 353 8.55 -0.13 -36.76
C GLU A 353 8.81 -0.72 -35.36
N TYR A 354 10.06 -0.61 -34.92
CA TYR A 354 10.54 -1.07 -33.61
C TYR A 354 11.18 0.09 -32.85
N LEU A 355 11.10 0.04 -31.52
CA LEU A 355 11.74 1.00 -30.63
C LEU A 355 13.01 0.38 -30.02
N ILE A 356 14.08 1.17 -30.00
CA ILE A 356 15.31 0.89 -29.27
C ILE A 356 15.37 1.87 -28.11
N ARG A 357 15.50 1.39 -26.87
CA ARG A 357 15.91 2.19 -25.72
C ARG A 357 17.43 2.15 -25.62
N ALA A 358 18.09 3.30 -25.78
CA ALA A 358 19.46 3.51 -25.34
C ALA A 358 19.41 3.88 -23.85
N ASN A 359 19.78 2.95 -23.00
CA ASN A 359 19.53 2.95 -21.55
C ASN A 359 20.86 2.79 -20.78
N VAL A 360 20.79 2.79 -19.45
CA VAL A 360 21.95 2.69 -18.55
C VAL A 360 21.70 1.69 -17.43
N VAL A 361 22.73 0.95 -17.02
CA VAL A 361 22.65 0.12 -15.80
C VAL A 361 22.71 1.03 -14.57
N GLY A 362 21.64 1.01 -13.76
CA GLY A 362 21.55 1.75 -12.49
C GLY A 362 20.75 3.06 -12.59
N THR A 363 19.79 3.21 -11.68
CA THR A 363 18.90 4.37 -11.56
C THR A 363 19.65 5.70 -11.41
N SER A 364 19.11 6.77 -11.99
CA SER A 364 19.64 8.15 -11.89
C SER A 364 21.06 8.36 -12.48
N THR A 365 21.56 7.42 -13.29
CA THR A 365 22.87 7.57 -13.97
C THR A 365 22.72 8.41 -15.25
N THR A 366 23.62 9.38 -15.44
CA THR A 366 23.59 10.33 -16.58
C THR A 366 24.95 10.42 -17.26
N GLY A 367 24.99 10.61 -18.58
CA GLY A 367 26.25 10.66 -19.33
C GLY A 367 26.10 10.53 -20.85
N ALA A 368 27.19 10.80 -21.57
CA ALA A 368 27.22 10.80 -23.02
C ALA A 368 27.45 9.40 -23.60
N TYR A 369 26.87 9.12 -24.76
CA TYR A 369 27.04 7.87 -25.48
C TYR A 369 26.98 8.08 -27.01
N THR A 370 27.27 7.01 -27.75
CA THR A 370 27.00 6.92 -29.19
C THR A 370 26.21 5.64 -29.47
N ILE A 371 25.16 5.75 -30.29
CA ILE A 371 24.40 4.61 -30.81
C ILE A 371 24.63 4.47 -32.32
N ARG A 372 24.77 3.23 -32.79
CA ARG A 372 24.96 2.89 -34.20
C ARG A 372 24.05 1.72 -34.57
N VAL A 373 23.49 1.77 -35.78
CA VAL A 373 22.68 0.70 -36.37
C VAL A 373 23.33 0.27 -37.68
N ASP A 374 23.71 -0.99 -37.79
CA ASP A 374 24.21 -1.62 -39.02
C ASP A 374 23.20 -2.66 -39.51
N ARG A 375 22.80 -2.56 -40.78
CA ARG A 375 21.79 -3.44 -41.38
C ARG A 375 22.44 -4.52 -42.25
N GLY A 376 22.18 -5.78 -41.91
CA GLY A 376 22.59 -6.95 -42.67
C GLY A 376 21.78 -7.12 -43.96
N ALA A 377 22.30 -7.94 -44.87
CA ALA A 377 21.58 -8.26 -46.11
C ALA A 377 20.39 -9.18 -45.82
N ALA A 378 19.17 -8.73 -46.10
CA ALA A 378 17.96 -9.50 -45.85
C ALA A 378 17.99 -10.89 -46.50
N ALA A 379 17.60 -11.92 -45.74
CA ALA A 379 17.71 -13.32 -46.13
C ALA A 379 16.92 -13.63 -47.41
N ARG A 380 17.64 -13.74 -48.54
CA ARG A 380 17.05 -13.87 -49.87
C ARG A 380 16.42 -15.26 -50.04
N LYS A 381 15.11 -15.38 -49.74
CA LYS A 381 14.33 -16.62 -49.91
C LYS A 381 14.67 -17.29 -51.25
N PRO A 382 15.06 -18.58 -51.27
CA PRO A 382 15.41 -19.26 -52.49
C PRO A 382 14.20 -19.30 -53.43
N ARG A 383 14.41 -18.94 -54.69
CA ARG A 383 13.43 -19.23 -55.74
C ARG A 383 13.24 -20.74 -55.78
N ARG A 384 12.01 -21.22 -55.54
CA ARG A 384 11.61 -22.55 -56.00
C ARG A 384 11.68 -22.53 -57.53
N SER A 385 12.49 -23.43 -58.07
CA SER A 385 12.55 -23.80 -59.49
C SER A 385 11.37 -24.70 -59.84
#